data_AF-A0A2T4TL69-F1
#
_entry.id   AF-A0A2T4TL69-F1
#
_cell.length_a   1.000
_cell.length_b   1.000
_cell.length_c   1.000
_cell.angle_alpha   90.00
_cell.angle_beta   90.00
_cell.angle_gamma   90.00
#
_symmetry.space_group_name_H-M   'P 1'
#
loop_
_entity.id
_entity.type
_entity.pdbx_description
1 polymer ?
#
loop_
_entity_poly.entity_id
_entity_poly.type
_entity_poly.pdbx_seq_one_letter_code
_entity_poly.pdbx_strand_id
1 'polypeptide(L)'
;MKAKELRSLFRVSIEKDLADLLFKYGFKWRHGSLKFQRSKGDFVQSILFFLTPSKYPDDKSIGHISIMIRLDSKEITKVATTLKGANNTFEAIDTVVNINAGFVSDTQAIDWRPTSIEDMNLLIEQKIKPFIIEKIIPFLDERSSMKHVLNDFENHNRYFFLNSNEVVALLAIAMYCLQSDLERARTVANVYFKSDDIYREKYKNVFMKLNT
;
A
#
# COMPACT_ATOMS: atom_id res chain seq x y z
N MET A 1 23.57 -15.14 15.20
CA MET A 1 23.41 -13.69 14.89
C MET A 1 22.18 -13.15 15.60
N LYS A 2 22.23 -11.93 16.16
CA LYS A 2 21.06 -11.32 16.84
C LYS A 2 20.10 -10.69 15.82
N ALA A 3 18.79 -10.69 16.07
CA ALA A 3 17.79 -10.08 15.18
C ALA A 3 18.02 -8.59 14.88
N LYS A 4 18.67 -7.85 15.78
CA LYS A 4 19.04 -6.44 15.57
C LYS A 4 20.19 -6.29 14.55
N GLU A 5 21.16 -7.19 14.62
CA GLU A 5 22.32 -7.23 13.73
C GLU A 5 21.90 -7.62 12.32
N LEU A 6 21.09 -8.66 12.17
CA LEU A 6 20.52 -9.06 10.89
C LEU A 6 19.73 -7.93 10.22
N ARG A 7 18.88 -7.22 10.97
CA ARG A 7 18.14 -6.07 10.44
C ARG A 7 19.06 -4.92 10.02
N SER A 8 20.17 -4.71 10.72
CA SER A 8 21.17 -3.71 10.35
C SER A 8 21.87 -4.08 9.04
N LEU A 9 22.28 -5.34 8.89
CA LEU A 9 22.92 -5.83 7.66
C LEU A 9 21.95 -5.75 6.47
N PHE A 10 20.72 -6.22 6.64
CA PHE A 10 19.68 -6.11 5.60
C PHE A 10 19.45 -4.67 5.16
N ARG A 11 19.42 -3.73 6.12
CA ARG A 11 19.30 -2.31 5.81
C ARG A 11 20.44 -1.79 4.94
N VAL A 12 21.67 -2.15 5.29
CA VAL A 12 22.86 -1.75 4.52
C VAL A 12 22.81 -2.33 3.11
N SER A 13 22.44 -3.60 2.95
CA SER A 13 22.31 -4.23 1.63
C SER A 13 21.25 -3.57 0.77
N ILE A 14 20.05 -3.34 1.31
CA ILE A 14 18.96 -2.66 0.60
C ILE A 14 19.38 -1.25 0.16
N GLU A 15 20.00 -0.48 1.06
CA GLU A 15 20.46 0.88 0.74
C GLU A 15 21.54 0.85 -0.35
N LYS A 16 22.57 0.01 -0.18
CA LYS A 16 23.69 -0.12 -1.12
C LYS A 16 23.22 -0.54 -2.52
N ASP A 17 22.38 -1.57 -2.60
CA ASP A 17 22.07 -2.18 -3.90
C ASP A 17 20.92 -1.47 -4.63
N LEU A 18 20.04 -0.76 -3.91
CA LEU A 18 18.84 -0.16 -4.49
C LEU A 18 18.82 1.37 -4.50
N ALA A 19 19.60 2.08 -3.69
CA ALA A 19 19.43 3.53 -3.55
C ALA A 19 19.70 4.31 -4.85
N ASP A 20 20.85 4.09 -5.48
CA ASP A 20 21.22 4.77 -6.72
C ASP A 20 20.27 4.43 -7.86
N LEU A 21 19.83 3.16 -7.93
CA LEU A 21 18.85 2.71 -8.90
C LEU A 21 17.52 3.44 -8.70
N LEU A 22 16.96 3.39 -7.51
CA LEU A 22 15.64 3.95 -7.20
C LEU A 22 15.63 5.47 -7.24
N PHE A 23 16.76 6.11 -6.99
CA PHE A 23 16.95 7.54 -7.21
C PHE A 23 16.67 7.96 -8.66
N LYS A 24 17.06 7.14 -9.65
CA LYS A 24 16.77 7.40 -11.08
C LYS A 24 15.26 7.42 -11.38
N TYR A 25 14.46 6.73 -10.57
CA TYR A 25 13.00 6.72 -10.65
C TYR A 25 12.32 7.74 -9.72
N GLY A 26 13.09 8.66 -9.14
CA GLY A 26 12.63 9.75 -8.29
C GLY A 26 12.41 9.37 -6.82
N PHE A 27 12.75 8.15 -6.40
CA PHE A 27 12.64 7.74 -5.01
C PHE A 27 13.80 8.23 -4.17
N LYS A 28 13.50 8.57 -2.92
CA LYS A 28 14.47 8.92 -1.88
C LYS A 28 14.45 7.86 -0.80
N TRP A 29 15.64 7.46 -0.37
CA TRP A 29 15.79 6.58 0.78
C TRP A 29 15.39 7.27 2.07
N ARG A 30 14.67 6.57 2.94
CA ARG A 30 14.32 7.05 4.28
C ARG A 30 15.03 6.20 5.32
N HIS A 31 16.21 6.68 5.74
CA HIS A 31 17.08 6.03 6.71
C HIS A 31 16.35 5.51 7.97
N GLY A 32 15.32 6.19 8.48
CA GLY A 32 14.61 5.74 9.69
C GLY A 32 13.64 4.57 9.52
N SER A 33 13.21 4.25 8.30
CA SER A 33 11.98 3.46 8.08
C SER A 33 12.08 2.37 7.01
N LEU A 34 13.30 2.00 6.60
CA LEU A 34 13.57 0.94 5.61
C LEU A 34 12.64 0.99 4.38
N LYS A 35 12.50 2.20 3.81
CA LYS A 35 11.60 2.46 2.69
C LYS A 35 12.18 3.47 1.72
N PHE A 36 11.79 3.31 0.47
CA PHE A 36 11.97 4.30 -0.59
C PHE A 36 10.66 5.04 -0.82
N GLN A 37 10.73 6.35 -1.00
CA GLN A 37 9.54 7.19 -1.14
C GLN A 37 9.73 8.26 -2.22
N ARG A 38 8.70 8.49 -3.04
CA ARG A 38 8.61 9.63 -3.96
C ARG A 38 7.24 10.27 -3.92
N SER A 39 7.15 11.52 -4.35
CA SER A 39 5.87 12.15 -4.69
C SER A 39 5.69 12.04 -6.19
N LYS A 40 4.56 11.49 -6.65
CA LYS A 40 4.23 11.38 -8.07
C LYS A 40 2.72 11.45 -8.26
N GLY A 41 2.28 12.42 -9.07
CA GLY A 41 0.86 12.72 -9.26
C GLY A 41 0.17 13.05 -7.93
N ASP A 42 -0.97 12.39 -7.67
CA ASP A 42 -1.83 12.66 -6.52
C ASP A 42 -1.37 11.97 -5.23
N PHE A 43 -0.27 11.19 -5.31
CA PHE A 43 0.17 10.31 -4.24
C PHE A 43 1.63 10.51 -3.83
N VAL A 44 1.87 10.22 -2.56
CA VAL A 44 3.17 9.85 -2.06
C VAL A 44 3.28 8.33 -2.13
N GLN A 45 4.20 7.85 -2.96
CA GLN A 45 4.38 6.43 -3.25
C GLN A 45 5.55 5.88 -2.44
N SER A 46 5.35 4.76 -1.74
CA SER A 46 6.37 4.13 -0.92
C SER A 46 6.56 2.65 -1.27
N ILE A 47 7.81 2.21 -1.27
CA ILE A 47 8.21 0.78 -1.30
C ILE A 47 8.90 0.50 0.03
N LEU A 48 8.25 -0.30 0.89
CA LEU A 48 8.72 -0.62 2.24
C LEU A 48 9.25 -2.05 2.26
N PHE A 49 10.38 -2.24 2.89
CA PHE A 49 11.00 -3.56 3.04
C PHE A 49 10.86 -4.03 4.48
N PHE A 50 10.71 -5.34 4.67
CA PHE A 50 10.68 -5.96 5.97
C PHE A 50 11.54 -7.22 5.94
N LEU A 51 12.26 -7.46 7.03
CA LEU A 51 12.92 -8.72 7.30
C LEU A 51 12.43 -9.25 8.63
N THR A 52 11.70 -10.36 8.56
CA THR A 52 11.19 -11.07 9.73
C THR A 52 12.15 -12.23 10.04
N PRO A 53 12.91 -12.19 11.14
CA PRO A 53 13.80 -13.29 11.49
C PRO A 53 13.04 -14.60 11.62
N SER A 54 13.68 -15.72 11.24
CA SER A 54 13.07 -17.03 11.42
C SER A 54 12.84 -17.31 12.91
N LYS A 55 11.71 -17.99 13.20
CA LYS A 55 11.28 -18.34 14.55
C LYS A 55 11.16 -19.85 14.77
N TYR A 56 11.21 -20.64 13.71
CA TYR A 56 10.97 -22.08 13.76
C TYR A 56 12.29 -22.84 13.70
N PRO A 57 12.52 -23.84 14.57
CA PRO A 57 13.77 -24.60 14.61
C PRO A 57 14.13 -25.29 13.28
N ASP A 58 13.11 -25.66 12.51
CA ASP A 58 13.18 -26.42 11.27
C ASP A 58 13.32 -25.51 10.03
N ASP A 59 13.18 -24.20 10.20
CA ASP A 59 13.37 -23.22 9.14
C ASP A 59 14.85 -22.83 9.04
N LYS A 60 15.48 -23.28 7.94
CA LYS A 60 16.88 -23.02 7.63
C LYS A 60 17.15 -21.56 7.20
N SER A 61 16.11 -20.74 7.04
CA SER A 61 16.28 -19.34 6.68
C SER A 61 16.78 -18.51 7.85
N ILE A 62 17.54 -17.46 7.56
CA ILE A 62 17.86 -16.42 8.55
C ILE A 62 16.67 -15.48 8.77
N GLY A 63 15.71 -15.49 7.84
CA GLY A 63 14.45 -14.77 7.93
C GLY A 63 13.71 -14.71 6.60
N HIS A 64 12.57 -14.03 6.62
CA HIS A 64 11.70 -13.81 5.47
C HIS A 64 11.68 -12.34 5.09
N ILE A 65 11.99 -12.05 3.81
CA ILE A 65 11.94 -10.72 3.23
C ILE A 65 10.57 -10.49 2.59
N SER A 66 9.91 -9.40 2.95
CA SER A 66 8.68 -8.97 2.28
C SER A 66 8.73 -7.50 1.88
N ILE A 67 7.97 -7.15 0.85
CA ILE A 67 7.84 -5.78 0.34
C ILE A 67 6.38 -5.37 0.41
N MET A 68 6.13 -4.18 0.95
CA MET A 68 4.82 -3.52 0.90
C MET A 68 4.89 -2.30 -0.01
N ILE A 69 3.84 -2.11 -0.80
CA ILE A 69 3.66 -0.95 -1.66
C ILE A 69 2.57 -0.09 -1.06
N ARG A 70 2.83 1.22 -0.97
CA ARG A 70 1.86 2.20 -0.47
C ARG A 70 1.63 3.38 -1.39
N LEU A 71 0.37 3.79 -1.49
CA LEU A 71 -0.05 5.09 -2.03
C LEU A 71 -0.70 5.89 -0.90
N ASP A 72 -0.06 6.96 -0.46
CA ASP A 72 -0.55 7.84 0.59
C ASP A 72 -1.01 9.17 -0.02
N SER A 73 -2.09 9.77 0.48
CA SER A 73 -2.54 11.11 0.04
C SER A 73 -3.23 11.85 1.17
N LYS A 74 -2.62 12.96 1.61
CA LYS A 74 -3.15 13.79 2.70
C LYS A 74 -4.52 14.37 2.38
N GLU A 75 -4.76 14.73 1.12
CA GLU A 75 -6.03 15.32 0.67
C GLU A 75 -7.16 14.31 0.72
N ILE A 76 -6.93 13.10 0.20
CA ILE A 76 -7.90 12.00 0.26
C ILE A 76 -8.19 11.65 1.72
N THR A 77 -7.16 11.49 2.55
CA THR A 77 -7.32 11.20 3.99
C THR A 77 -8.15 12.28 4.68
N LYS A 78 -7.91 13.57 4.39
CA LYS A 78 -8.67 14.69 4.94
C LYS A 78 -10.15 14.62 4.55
N VAL A 79 -10.46 14.39 3.26
CA VAL A 79 -11.83 14.31 2.77
C VAL A 79 -12.54 13.08 3.34
N ALA A 80 -11.91 11.90 3.31
CA ALA A 80 -12.44 10.67 3.89
C ALA A 80 -12.77 10.84 5.39
N THR A 81 -11.87 11.47 6.15
CA THR A 81 -12.07 11.77 7.57
C THR A 81 -13.25 12.73 7.79
N THR A 82 -13.35 13.77 6.96
CA THR A 82 -14.44 14.75 7.02
C THR A 82 -15.79 14.11 6.70
N LEU A 83 -15.86 13.25 5.68
CA LEU A 83 -17.06 12.52 5.30
C LEU A 83 -17.56 11.63 6.44
N LYS A 84 -16.65 10.89 7.10
CA LYS A 84 -16.95 9.99 8.21
C LYS A 84 -17.49 10.70 9.47
N GLY A 85 -17.13 11.96 9.68
CA GLY A 85 -17.56 12.77 10.83
C GLY A 85 -16.65 12.62 12.06
N ALA A 86 -16.51 13.71 12.83
CA ALA A 86 -15.53 13.87 13.91
C ALA A 86 -15.69 12.90 15.11
N ASN A 87 -16.85 12.25 15.27
CA ASN A 87 -17.15 11.41 16.44
C ASN A 87 -16.72 9.94 16.31
N ASN A 88 -16.16 9.51 15.17
CA ASN A 88 -15.69 8.15 14.99
C ASN A 88 -14.20 8.04 15.32
N THR A 89 -13.86 7.64 16.54
CA THR A 89 -12.51 7.45 17.12
C THR A 89 -11.65 6.33 16.49
N PHE A 90 -11.91 5.94 15.24
CA PHE A 90 -11.14 4.90 14.55
C PHE A 90 -9.98 5.49 13.74
N GLU A 91 -8.86 4.75 13.70
CA GLU A 91 -7.59 5.00 12.97
C GLU A 91 -7.75 5.87 11.71
N ALA A 92 -6.91 6.90 11.61
CA ALA A 92 -6.81 7.72 10.41
C ALA A 92 -6.51 6.81 9.20
N ILE A 93 -7.28 6.97 8.12
CA ILE A 93 -7.01 6.23 6.88
C ILE A 93 -5.91 6.98 6.14
N ASP A 94 -4.68 6.74 6.55
CA ASP A 94 -3.50 7.47 6.05
C ASP A 94 -3.03 6.97 4.68
N THR A 95 -3.48 5.78 4.28
CA THR A 95 -3.01 5.08 3.08
C THR A 95 -4.18 4.63 2.21
N VAL A 96 -4.14 5.02 0.93
CA VAL A 96 -5.16 4.70 -0.09
C VAL A 96 -4.99 3.28 -0.62
N VAL A 97 -3.75 2.88 -0.89
CA VAL A 97 -3.40 1.51 -1.29
C VAL A 97 -2.29 1.03 -0.37
N ASN A 98 -2.47 -0.12 0.29
CA ASN A 98 -1.48 -0.74 1.18
C ASN A 98 -1.46 -2.25 0.92
N ILE A 99 -0.58 -2.71 0.03
CA ILE A 99 -0.59 -4.10 -0.42
C ILE A 99 0.79 -4.72 -0.36
N ASN A 100 0.84 -6.03 -0.16
CA ASN A 100 2.06 -6.80 -0.36
C ASN A 100 2.42 -6.79 -1.87
N ALA A 101 3.70 -6.61 -2.17
CA ALA A 101 4.15 -6.55 -3.56
C ALA A 101 3.91 -7.85 -4.34
N GLY A 102 3.74 -8.99 -3.65
CA GLY A 102 3.31 -10.25 -4.28
C GLY A 102 2.04 -10.10 -5.12
N PHE A 103 1.09 -9.26 -4.70
CA PHE A 103 -0.15 -9.02 -5.43
C PHE A 103 0.04 -8.26 -6.75
N VAL A 104 1.21 -7.67 -6.99
CA VAL A 104 1.58 -7.03 -8.27
C VAL A 104 2.14 -8.06 -9.27
N SER A 105 2.52 -9.25 -8.79
CA SER A 105 3.32 -10.20 -9.57
C SER A 105 2.51 -11.23 -10.37
N ASP A 106 1.17 -11.13 -10.40
CA ASP A 106 0.24 -12.18 -10.85
C ASP A 106 0.39 -13.55 -10.15
N THR A 107 1.37 -13.70 -9.25
CA THR A 107 1.57 -14.86 -8.39
C THR A 107 1.11 -14.56 -6.97
N GLN A 108 0.42 -15.52 -6.34
CA GLN A 108 -0.26 -15.28 -5.05
C GLN A 108 0.72 -15.09 -3.86
N ALA A 109 1.99 -15.48 -3.99
CA ALA A 109 2.98 -15.30 -2.93
C ALA A 109 4.40 -15.19 -3.49
N ILE A 110 5.06 -14.07 -3.19
CA ILE A 110 6.51 -13.96 -3.28
C ILE A 110 7.07 -14.41 -1.94
N ASP A 111 7.88 -15.47 -1.95
CA ASP A 111 8.51 -16.02 -0.75
C ASP A 111 10.04 -15.92 -0.88
N TRP A 112 10.63 -14.91 -0.23
CA TRP A 112 12.07 -14.71 -0.21
C TRP A 112 12.63 -15.06 1.17
N ARG A 113 13.27 -16.23 1.27
CA ARG A 113 13.79 -16.79 2.52
C ARG A 113 15.29 -17.06 2.40
N PRO A 114 16.15 -16.03 2.55
CA PRO A 114 17.60 -16.24 2.54
C PRO A 114 18.04 -17.20 3.65
N THR A 115 19.04 -18.01 3.35
CA THR A 115 19.69 -18.95 4.30
C THR A 115 21.00 -18.43 4.87
N SER A 116 21.58 -17.37 4.29
CA SER A 116 22.78 -16.67 4.76
C SER A 116 22.76 -15.19 4.37
N ILE A 117 23.75 -14.41 4.84
CA ILE A 117 23.89 -13.00 4.45
C ILE A 117 24.29 -12.87 2.97
N GLU A 118 25.13 -13.78 2.48
CA GLU A 118 25.53 -13.84 1.08
C GLU A 118 24.32 -14.14 0.18
N ASP A 119 23.51 -15.12 0.56
CA ASP A 119 22.28 -15.49 -0.13
C ASP A 119 21.26 -14.33 -0.12
N MET A 120 21.13 -13.63 1.02
CA MET A 120 20.31 -12.42 1.12
C MET A 120 20.74 -11.34 0.12
N ASN A 121 22.04 -11.07 0.01
CA ASN A 121 22.56 -10.08 -0.95
C ASN A 121 22.33 -10.53 -2.40
N LEU A 122 22.50 -11.82 -2.70
CA LEU A 122 22.19 -12.38 -4.01
C LEU A 122 20.71 -12.27 -4.36
N LEU A 123 19.81 -12.54 -3.41
CA LEU A 123 18.36 -12.36 -3.59
C LEU A 123 18.01 -10.90 -3.85
N ILE A 124 18.63 -9.96 -3.13
CA ILE A 124 18.43 -8.52 -3.33
C ILE A 124 18.82 -8.14 -4.76
N GLU A 125 20.02 -8.53 -5.19
CA GLU A 125 20.57 -8.16 -6.49
C GLU A 125 19.84 -8.83 -7.66
N GLN A 126 19.59 -10.13 -7.57
CA GLN A 126 19.17 -10.95 -8.72
C GLN A 126 17.66 -11.14 -8.82
N LYS A 127 16.90 -10.93 -7.74
CA LYS A 127 15.44 -11.19 -7.72
C LYS A 127 14.66 -9.94 -7.33
N ILE A 128 14.99 -9.34 -6.20
CA ILE A 128 14.24 -8.19 -5.67
C ILE A 128 14.42 -6.97 -6.57
N LYS A 129 15.67 -6.65 -6.95
CA LYS A 129 15.98 -5.50 -7.80
C LYS A 129 15.26 -5.56 -9.15
N PRO A 130 15.34 -6.65 -9.95
CA PRO A 130 14.56 -6.78 -11.19
C PRO A 130 13.05 -6.68 -10.94
N PHE A 131 12.54 -7.36 -9.92
CA PHE A 131 11.10 -7.32 -9.60
C PHE A 131 10.60 -5.89 -9.32
N ILE A 132 11.40 -5.09 -8.62
CA ILE A 132 11.07 -3.68 -8.38
C ILE A 132 10.98 -2.92 -9.71
N ILE A 133 11.96 -3.07 -10.60
CA ILE A 133 12.02 -2.37 -11.88
C ILE A 133 10.88 -2.79 -12.81
N GLU A 134 10.64 -4.09 -12.92
CA GLU A 134 9.78 -4.68 -13.95
C GLU A 134 8.30 -4.72 -13.53
N LYS A 135 8.02 -4.72 -12.23
CA LYS A 135 6.65 -4.92 -11.70
C LYS A 135 6.22 -3.79 -10.79
N ILE A 136 6.99 -3.49 -9.73
CA ILE A 136 6.56 -2.50 -8.72
C ILE A 136 6.52 -1.08 -9.29
N ILE A 137 7.57 -0.65 -10.00
CA ILE A 137 7.64 0.71 -10.54
C ILE A 137 6.56 0.96 -11.60
N PRO A 138 6.35 0.10 -12.60
CA PRO A 138 5.25 0.23 -13.55
C PRO A 138 3.89 0.29 -12.85
N PHE A 139 3.64 -0.61 -11.89
CA PHE A 139 2.40 -0.61 -11.12
C PHE A 139 2.15 0.74 -10.43
N LEU A 140 3.20 1.30 -9.80
CA LEU A 140 3.14 2.61 -9.15
C LEU A 140 2.96 3.76 -10.16
N ASP A 141 3.60 3.70 -11.32
CA ASP A 141 3.52 4.73 -12.35
C ASP A 141 2.12 4.84 -12.95
N GLU A 142 1.52 3.70 -13.30
CA GLU A 142 0.14 3.59 -13.79
C GLU A 142 -0.87 4.13 -12.77
N ARG A 143 -0.57 4.06 -11.47
CA ARG A 143 -1.46 4.47 -10.37
C ARG A 143 -1.03 5.79 -9.74
N SER A 144 -0.37 6.65 -10.53
CA SER A 144 0.07 7.96 -10.06
C SER A 144 -1.07 8.97 -9.91
N SER A 145 -2.26 8.73 -10.48
CA SER A 145 -3.41 9.62 -10.31
C SER A 145 -4.66 8.91 -9.77
N MET A 146 -5.52 9.67 -9.09
CA MET A 146 -6.78 9.18 -8.52
C MET A 146 -7.66 8.52 -9.57
N LYS A 147 -7.65 9.02 -10.81
CA LYS A 147 -8.42 8.42 -11.92
C LYS A 147 -8.04 6.97 -12.17
N HIS A 148 -6.76 6.65 -12.20
CA HIS A 148 -6.31 5.26 -12.44
C HIS A 148 -6.62 4.36 -11.24
N VAL A 149 -6.47 4.88 -10.02
CA VAL A 149 -6.83 4.18 -8.78
C VAL A 149 -8.34 3.90 -8.73
N LEU A 150 -9.17 4.86 -9.14
CA LEU A 150 -10.63 4.71 -9.25
C LEU A 150 -11.04 3.72 -10.36
N ASN A 151 -10.37 3.72 -11.51
CA ASN A 151 -10.61 2.72 -12.55
C ASN A 151 -10.36 1.30 -12.02
N ASP A 152 -9.29 1.10 -11.24
CA ASP A 152 -9.01 -0.20 -10.62
C ASP A 152 -10.08 -0.60 -9.58
N PHE A 153 -10.61 0.36 -8.83
CA PHE A 153 -11.75 0.14 -7.94
C PHE A 153 -13.01 -0.28 -8.72
N GLU A 154 -13.36 0.44 -9.79
CA GLU A 154 -14.51 0.15 -10.66
C GLU A 154 -14.40 -1.22 -11.34
N ASN A 155 -13.19 -1.61 -11.73
CA ASN A 155 -12.89 -2.91 -12.32
C ASN A 155 -12.75 -4.05 -11.28
N HIS A 156 -13.01 -3.77 -10.00
CA HIS A 156 -12.96 -4.76 -8.92
C HIS A 156 -11.60 -5.46 -8.80
N ASN A 157 -10.49 -4.71 -9.02
CA ASN A 157 -9.16 -5.28 -8.90
C ASN A 157 -8.91 -5.78 -7.47
N ARG A 158 -8.57 -7.07 -7.35
CA ARG A 158 -8.56 -7.82 -6.09
C ARG A 158 -7.74 -7.17 -4.98
N TYR A 159 -6.63 -6.52 -5.34
CA TYR A 159 -5.71 -5.94 -4.37
C TYR A 159 -6.33 -4.80 -3.55
N PHE A 160 -7.33 -4.09 -4.09
CA PHE A 160 -8.04 -3.03 -3.37
C PHE A 160 -8.82 -3.58 -2.18
N PHE A 161 -9.53 -4.68 -2.40
CA PHE A 161 -10.48 -5.28 -1.47
C PHE A 161 -9.83 -6.28 -0.50
N LEU A 162 -8.50 -6.30 -0.42
CA LEU A 162 -7.78 -6.96 0.66
C LEU A 162 -7.93 -6.19 2.00
N ASN A 163 -8.28 -4.91 1.93
CA ASN A 163 -8.74 -4.14 3.08
C ASN A 163 -10.26 -4.31 3.29
N SER A 164 -10.81 -3.75 4.36
CA SER A 164 -12.26 -3.68 4.55
C SER A 164 -12.93 -2.97 3.36
N ASN A 165 -13.92 -3.62 2.74
CA ASN A 165 -14.68 -3.10 1.59
C ASN A 165 -15.23 -1.68 1.85
N GLU A 166 -15.56 -1.38 3.10
CA GLU A 166 -16.07 -0.10 3.55
C GLU A 166 -15.00 0.99 3.58
N VAL A 167 -13.78 0.66 3.98
CA VAL A 167 -12.65 1.58 3.95
C VAL A 167 -12.30 1.91 2.51
N VAL A 168 -12.29 0.90 1.63
CA VAL A 168 -12.05 1.05 0.20
C VAL A 168 -13.13 1.94 -0.43
N ALA A 169 -14.41 1.67 -0.14
CA ALA A 169 -15.52 2.47 -0.63
C ALA A 169 -15.44 3.93 -0.14
N LEU A 170 -15.09 4.16 1.13
CA LEU A 170 -14.91 5.52 1.66
C LEU A 170 -13.78 6.27 0.94
N LEU A 171 -12.66 5.60 0.67
CA LEU A 171 -11.55 6.19 -0.09
C LEU A 171 -11.95 6.50 -1.53
N ALA A 172 -12.69 5.61 -2.20
CA ALA A 172 -13.23 5.85 -3.53
C ALA A 172 -14.16 7.07 -3.55
N ILE A 173 -15.12 7.14 -2.62
CA ILE A 173 -16.01 8.28 -2.45
C ILE A 173 -15.22 9.58 -2.25
N ALA A 174 -14.20 9.57 -1.38
CA ALA A 174 -13.38 10.75 -1.13
C ALA A 174 -12.65 11.23 -2.40
N MET A 175 -12.12 10.29 -3.21
CA MET A 175 -11.50 10.60 -4.50
C MET A 175 -12.51 11.18 -5.51
N TYR A 176 -13.71 10.60 -5.63
CA TYR A 176 -14.75 11.18 -6.49
C TYR A 176 -15.18 12.58 -6.04
N CYS A 177 -15.31 12.82 -4.74
CA CYS A 177 -15.59 14.15 -4.20
C CYS A 177 -14.49 15.15 -4.56
N LEU A 178 -13.22 14.76 -4.46
CA LEU A 178 -12.08 15.60 -4.87
C LEU A 178 -12.09 15.90 -6.38
N GLN A 179 -12.60 14.98 -7.20
CA GLN A 179 -12.79 15.15 -8.64
C GLN A 179 -14.12 15.85 -9.01
N SER A 180 -14.90 16.30 -8.03
CA SER A 180 -16.24 16.87 -8.20
C SER A 180 -17.26 15.93 -8.89
N ASP A 181 -17.01 14.61 -8.88
CA ASP A 181 -17.94 13.60 -9.41
C ASP A 181 -18.87 13.08 -8.30
N LEU A 182 -19.81 13.93 -7.89
CA LEU A 182 -20.72 13.62 -6.79
C LEU A 182 -21.72 12.49 -7.13
N GLU A 183 -22.04 12.30 -8.41
CA GLU A 183 -22.92 11.23 -8.86
C GLU A 183 -22.30 9.85 -8.66
N ARG A 184 -21.02 9.67 -9.04
CA ARG A 184 -20.30 8.42 -8.73
C ARG A 184 -20.09 8.23 -7.24
N ALA A 185 -19.77 9.30 -6.50
CA ALA A 185 -19.66 9.24 -5.03
C ALA A 185 -20.95 8.71 -4.38
N ARG A 186 -22.12 9.24 -4.79
CA ARG A 186 -23.44 8.77 -4.34
C ARG A 186 -23.69 7.33 -4.74
N THR A 187 -23.36 6.94 -5.96
CA THR A 187 -23.53 5.57 -6.45
C THR A 187 -22.76 4.58 -5.57
N VAL A 188 -21.48 4.85 -5.28
CA VAL A 188 -20.67 4.00 -4.41
C VAL A 188 -21.23 3.96 -2.99
N ALA A 189 -21.63 5.10 -2.42
CA ALA A 189 -22.25 5.13 -1.10
C ALA A 189 -23.54 4.30 -1.05
N ASN A 190 -24.36 4.37 -2.10
CA ASN A 190 -25.56 3.57 -2.23
C ASN A 190 -25.27 2.07 -2.39
N VAL A 191 -24.19 1.66 -3.06
CA VAL A 191 -23.87 0.22 -3.19
C VAL A 191 -23.30 -0.36 -1.90
N TYR A 192 -22.38 0.36 -1.25
CA TYR A 192 -21.58 -0.19 -0.16
C TYR A 192 -22.14 0.13 1.24
N PHE A 193 -22.95 1.18 1.37
CA PHE A 193 -23.48 1.65 2.65
C PHE A 193 -25.01 1.62 2.74
N LYS A 194 -25.74 1.26 1.67
CA LYS A 194 -27.20 1.09 1.70
C LYS A 194 -27.55 -0.39 1.83
N SER A 195 -27.96 -0.84 3.02
CA SER A 195 -28.86 -2.00 3.16
C SER A 195 -29.64 -1.95 4.47
N ASP A 196 -30.83 -2.56 4.46
CA ASP A 196 -31.89 -2.48 5.47
C ASP A 196 -31.62 -3.24 6.78
N ASP A 197 -30.71 -4.21 6.80
CA ASP A 197 -30.32 -4.89 8.04
C ASP A 197 -29.12 -4.21 8.69
N ILE A 198 -29.35 -3.74 9.93
CA ILE A 198 -28.37 -3.30 10.92
C ILE A 198 -27.31 -2.39 10.31
N TYR A 199 -27.66 -1.10 10.24
CA TYR A 199 -26.72 0.01 10.10
C TYR A 199 -25.29 -0.38 10.48
N ARG A 200 -24.36 -0.30 9.52
CA ARG A 200 -22.97 -0.01 9.87
C ARG A 200 -22.96 1.43 10.39
N GLU A 201 -23.38 1.63 11.65
CA GLU A 201 -23.52 2.94 12.31
C GLU A 201 -22.32 3.85 12.01
N LYS A 202 -21.13 3.23 11.93
CA LYS A 202 -19.86 3.85 11.59
C LYS A 202 -19.86 4.68 10.30
N TYR A 203 -20.66 4.36 9.27
CA TYR A 203 -20.64 5.08 7.97
C TYR A 203 -21.97 5.75 7.60
N LYS A 204 -22.98 5.72 8.49
CA LYS A 204 -24.29 6.37 8.27
C LYS A 204 -24.16 7.86 7.90
N ASN A 205 -23.24 8.57 8.55
CA ASN A 205 -22.99 9.99 8.27
C ASN A 205 -22.50 10.26 6.85
N VAL A 206 -21.69 9.34 6.28
CA VAL A 206 -21.20 9.47 4.90
C VAL A 206 -22.36 9.36 3.93
N PHE A 207 -23.21 8.34 4.11
CA PHE A 207 -24.40 8.13 3.29
C PHE A 207 -25.36 9.32 3.33
N MET A 208 -25.66 9.83 4.53
CA MET A 208 -26.58 10.98 4.70
C MET A 208 -26.04 12.24 4.01
N LYS A 209 -24.76 12.58 4.22
CA LYS A 209 -24.14 13.80 3.64
C LYS A 209 -24.15 13.83 2.11
N LEU A 210 -24.09 12.67 1.46
CA LEU A 210 -24.04 12.58 0.00
C LEU A 210 -25.44 12.60 -0.65
N ASN A 211 -26.48 12.18 0.07
CA ASN A 211 -27.83 12.03 -0.45
C ASN A 211 -28.81 13.12 0.01
N THR A 212 -28.35 14.11 0.77
CA THR A 212 -29.02 15.42 0.97
C THR A 212 -28.57 16.42 -0.08
#